data_AF-A0A3M1LRW2-F1
#
_entry.id   AF-A0A3M1LRW2-F1
#
_cell.length_a   1.000
_cell.length_b   1.000
_cell.length_c   1.000
_cell.angle_alpha   90.00
_cell.angle_beta   90.00
_cell.angle_gamma   90.00
#
_symmetry.space_group_name_H-M   'P 1'
#
loop_
_entity.id
_entity.type
_entity.pdbx_description
1 polymer ?
#
loop_
_entity_poly.entity_id
_entity_poly.type
_entity_poly.pdbx_seq_one_letter_code
_entity_poly.pdbx_strand_id
1 'polypeptide(L)'
;MAAAKKFASLRRKSNDADIEIGTGWDSAIFVPVCTAYQSPMALVAEFRDFLSRGNAVDLAVGVIIGAAFTNVVTSITDGIIRPLIALIAPDPSVGLMLGPLDLGRVVSALLNFLLTAAVIFLLIIKPMNAYRRKQERRNAETST
;
A
#
# COMPACT_ATOMS: atom_id res chain seq x y z
N MET A 1 -30.67 -4.86 -37.88
CA MET A 1 -29.44 -4.15 -37.43
C MET A 1 -29.66 -2.73 -36.91
N ALA A 2 -30.74 -2.01 -37.27
CA ALA A 2 -31.01 -0.66 -36.75
C ALA A 2 -31.42 -0.60 -35.25
N ALA A 3 -32.00 -1.67 -34.69
CA ALA A 3 -32.45 -1.71 -33.30
C ALA A 3 -31.28 -1.72 -32.28
N ALA A 4 -30.15 -2.36 -32.59
CA ALA A 4 -29.02 -2.48 -31.67
C ALA A 4 -28.29 -1.15 -31.45
N LYS A 5 -28.17 -0.30 -32.48
CA LYS A 5 -27.59 1.05 -32.34
C LYS A 5 -28.44 1.95 -31.43
N LYS A 6 -29.77 1.79 -31.48
CA LYS A 6 -30.69 2.58 -30.64
C LYS A 6 -30.59 2.19 -29.17
N PHE A 7 -30.34 0.93 -28.84
CA PHE A 7 -30.10 0.50 -27.45
C PHE A 7 -28.76 1.01 -26.88
N ALA A 8 -27.71 1.07 -27.69
CA ALA A 8 -26.42 1.66 -27.26
C ALA A 8 -26.52 3.17 -26.99
N SER A 9 -27.36 3.90 -27.72
CA SER A 9 -27.62 5.33 -27.43
C SER A 9 -28.54 5.54 -26.21
N LEU A 10 -29.44 4.59 -25.90
CA LEU A 10 -30.34 4.71 -24.76
C LEU A 10 -29.66 4.47 -23.41
N ARG A 11 -28.57 3.68 -23.37
CA ARG A 11 -27.82 3.45 -22.13
C ARG A 11 -27.07 4.70 -21.64
N ARG A 12 -26.70 5.62 -22.54
CA ARG A 12 -25.99 6.85 -22.18
C ARG A 12 -26.93 7.89 -21.56
N LYS A 13 -28.18 7.96 -22.02
CA LYS A 13 -29.14 9.00 -21.60
C LYS A 13 -29.77 8.77 -20.22
N SER A 14 -29.62 7.58 -19.63
CA SER A 14 -30.18 7.27 -18.31
C SER A 14 -29.32 7.75 -17.14
N ASN A 15 -28.02 8.00 -17.34
CA ASN A 15 -27.10 8.36 -16.27
C ASN A 15 -26.96 9.89 -16.07
N ASP A 16 -27.55 10.68 -16.96
CA ASP A 16 -27.46 12.15 -16.98
C ASP A 16 -28.76 12.83 -16.49
N ALA A 17 -29.78 12.05 -16.08
CA ALA A 17 -31.14 12.54 -15.86
C ALA A 17 -31.54 12.77 -14.40
N ASP A 18 -30.59 12.97 -13.48
CA ASP A 18 -30.87 13.33 -12.07
C ASP A 18 -29.99 14.49 -11.56
N ILE A 19 -29.69 15.49 -12.41
CA ILE A 19 -29.16 16.79 -11.96
C ILE A 19 -29.89 17.92 -12.73
N GLU A 20 -31.20 17.99 -12.58
CA GLU A 20 -31.92 19.27 -12.68
C GLU A 20 -32.45 19.62 -11.30
N ILE A 21 -31.73 20.51 -10.63
CA ILE A 21 -32.20 21.21 -9.44
C ILE A 21 -33.31 22.12 -9.95
N GLY A 22 -34.55 21.66 -9.86
CA GLY A 22 -35.72 22.48 -10.10
C GLY A 22 -35.72 23.67 -9.15
N THR A 23 -35.14 24.78 -9.57
CA THR A 23 -35.37 26.12 -9.00
C THR A 23 -36.73 26.63 -9.50
N GLY A 24 -37.78 25.88 -9.21
CA GLY A 24 -39.17 26.29 -9.41
C GLY A 24 -39.66 27.00 -8.17
N TRP A 25 -39.69 28.34 -8.22
CA TRP A 25 -40.25 29.21 -7.18
C TRP A 25 -41.78 29.26 -7.29
N ASP A 26 -42.44 28.12 -7.17
CA ASP A 26 -43.90 28.08 -7.00
C ASP A 26 -44.22 27.64 -5.58
N SER A 27 -44.73 28.61 -4.84
CA SER A 27 -45.08 28.54 -3.42
C SER A 27 -46.18 27.53 -3.12
N ALA A 28 -46.05 26.93 -1.94
CA ALA A 28 -47.01 26.09 -1.22
C ALA A 28 -46.99 24.58 -1.57
N ILE A 29 -46.17 23.82 -0.85
CA ILE A 29 -46.61 22.76 0.07
C ILE A 29 -45.43 22.32 0.93
N PHE A 30 -45.72 22.21 2.22
CA PHE A 30 -44.93 21.68 3.32
C PHE A 30 -44.31 20.31 3.00
N VAL A 31 -43.00 20.27 2.75
CA VAL A 31 -42.15 19.11 3.02
C VAL A 31 -40.82 19.62 3.59
N PRO A 32 -40.63 19.65 4.92
CA PRO A 32 -39.29 19.72 5.49
C PRO A 32 -38.69 18.32 5.41
N VAL A 33 -38.31 17.89 4.20
CA VAL A 33 -37.35 16.80 4.05
C VAL A 33 -35.98 17.46 4.12
N CYS A 34 -35.57 17.70 5.37
CA CYS A 34 -34.18 17.47 5.74
C CYS A 34 -33.88 15.99 5.44
N THR A 35 -33.60 15.69 4.19
CA THR A 35 -32.79 14.54 3.83
C THR A 35 -31.89 15.01 2.72
N ALA A 36 -30.85 15.74 3.14
CA ALA A 36 -29.55 15.59 2.50
C ALA A 36 -29.21 14.09 2.56
N TYR A 37 -29.70 13.35 1.56
CA TYR A 37 -29.22 12.02 1.24
C TYR A 37 -27.83 12.24 0.66
N GLN A 38 -26.85 12.50 1.54
CA GLN A 38 -25.44 12.30 1.23
C GLN A 38 -25.33 10.82 0.92
N SER A 39 -25.53 10.48 -0.35
CA SER A 39 -25.51 9.09 -0.77
C SER A 39 -24.14 8.51 -0.42
N PRO A 40 -24.06 7.34 0.25
CA PRO A 40 -22.78 6.69 0.53
C PRO A 40 -21.99 6.37 -0.75
N MET A 41 -22.67 6.37 -1.90
CA MET A 41 -22.08 6.23 -3.22
C MET A 41 -21.22 7.43 -3.64
N ALA A 42 -21.46 8.64 -3.13
CA ALA A 42 -20.69 9.83 -3.49
C ALA A 42 -19.26 9.78 -2.95
N LEU A 43 -19.07 9.43 -1.67
CA LEU A 43 -17.72 9.27 -1.08
C LEU A 43 -16.95 8.11 -1.69
N VAL A 44 -17.63 6.99 -1.98
CA VAL A 44 -17.00 5.84 -2.62
C VAL A 44 -16.59 6.16 -4.07
N ALA A 45 -17.37 6.96 -4.79
CA ALA A 45 -17.02 7.44 -6.13
C ALA A 45 -15.81 8.39 -6.09
N GLU A 46 -15.78 9.35 -5.17
CA GLU A 46 -14.65 10.26 -4.97
C GLU A 46 -13.37 9.52 -4.55
N PHE A 47 -13.50 8.52 -3.66
CA PHE A 47 -12.38 7.68 -3.26
C PHE A 47 -11.87 6.80 -4.41
N ARG A 48 -12.78 6.23 -5.22
CA ARG A 48 -12.40 5.49 -6.43
C ARG A 48 -11.67 6.40 -7.41
N ASP A 49 -12.15 7.61 -7.63
CA ASP A 49 -11.51 8.58 -8.53
C ASP A 49 -10.16 9.06 -7.99
N PHE A 50 -9.97 9.07 -6.67
CA PHE A 50 -8.66 9.31 -6.03
C PHE A 50 -7.68 8.15 -6.25
N LEU A 51 -8.10 6.90 -6.03
CA LEU A 51 -7.27 5.71 -6.28
C LEU A 51 -6.93 5.55 -7.78
N SER A 52 -7.84 5.93 -8.66
CA SER A 52 -7.68 5.89 -10.12
C SER A 52 -6.52 6.78 -10.61
N ARG A 53 -6.06 7.73 -9.80
CA ARG A 53 -4.87 8.57 -10.10
C ARG A 53 -3.55 7.79 -10.04
N GLY A 54 -3.55 6.52 -9.63
CA GLY A 54 -2.43 5.57 -9.74
C GLY A 54 -1.28 5.78 -8.74
N ASN A 55 -0.86 7.02 -8.52
CA ASN A 55 0.27 7.38 -7.65
C ASN A 55 0.07 6.94 -6.17
N ALA A 56 -1.16 6.99 -5.67
CA ALA A 56 -1.46 6.57 -4.30
C ALA A 56 -1.47 5.04 -4.13
N VAL A 57 -1.88 4.32 -5.17
CA VAL A 57 -2.05 2.86 -5.11
C VAL A 57 -0.70 2.15 -5.12
N ASP A 58 0.22 2.54 -6.02
CA ASP A 58 1.54 1.92 -6.11
C ASP A 58 2.37 2.16 -4.84
N LEU A 59 2.30 3.37 -4.28
CA LEU A 59 2.92 3.68 -2.99
C LEU A 59 2.31 2.86 -1.85
N ALA A 60 0.98 2.77 -1.78
CA ALA A 60 0.29 2.02 -0.72
C ALA A 60 0.64 0.52 -0.77
N VAL A 61 0.68 -0.07 -1.96
CA VAL A 61 1.06 -1.47 -2.14
C VAL A 61 2.51 -1.71 -1.71
N GLY A 62 3.43 -0.81 -2.07
CA GLY A 62 4.83 -0.89 -1.65
C GLY A 62 5.02 -0.89 -0.12
N VAL A 63 4.28 -0.04 0.61
CA VAL A 63 4.36 0.04 2.09
C VAL A 63 3.80 -1.23 2.75
N ILE A 64 2.68 -1.75 2.26
CA ILE A 64 2.03 -2.95 2.83
C ILE A 64 2.92 -4.19 2.64
N ILE A 65 3.48 -4.37 1.44
CA ILE A 65 4.38 -5.49 1.14
C ILE A 65 5.66 -5.37 1.98
N GLY A 66 6.21 -4.16 2.12
CA GLY A 66 7.38 -3.91 2.97
C GLY A 66 7.14 -4.31 4.43
N ALA A 67 6.02 -3.87 5.01
CA ALA A 67 5.67 -4.19 6.40
C ALA A 67 5.44 -5.70 6.61
N ALA A 68 4.75 -6.37 5.68
CA ALA A 68 4.51 -7.81 5.75
C ALA A 68 5.82 -8.62 5.69
N PHE A 69 6.75 -8.22 4.81
CA PHE A 69 8.03 -8.91 4.67
C PHE A 69 8.91 -8.79 5.92
N THR A 70 8.99 -7.59 6.52
CA THR A 70 9.73 -7.39 7.77
C THR A 70 9.18 -8.27 8.91
N ASN A 71 7.87 -8.48 8.97
CA ASN A 71 7.26 -9.36 9.97
C ASN A 71 7.65 -10.83 9.76
N VAL A 72 7.73 -11.30 8.51
CA VAL A 72 8.18 -12.67 8.19
C VAL A 72 9.64 -12.88 8.59
N VAL A 73 10.52 -11.92 8.31
CA VAL A 73 11.93 -12.03 8.72
C VAL A 73 12.05 -12.00 10.24
N THR A 74 11.30 -11.11 10.91
CA THR A 74 11.31 -11.00 12.37
C THR A 74 10.84 -12.28 13.04
N SER A 75 9.79 -12.95 12.53
CA SER A 75 9.31 -14.21 13.13
C SER A 75 10.32 -15.35 13.00
N ILE A 76 11.08 -15.40 11.88
CA ILE A 76 12.14 -16.38 11.67
C ILE A 76 13.33 -16.09 12.60
N THR A 77 13.75 -14.83 12.70
CA THR A 77 14.84 -14.43 13.61
C THR A 77 14.45 -14.69 15.06
N ASP A 78 13.21 -14.39 15.44
CA ASP A 78 12.74 -14.56 16.81
C ASP A 78 12.61 -16.04 17.19
N GLY A 79 12.17 -16.89 16.24
CA GLY A 79 11.99 -18.32 16.47
C GLY A 79 13.29 -19.14 16.50
N ILE A 80 14.32 -18.71 15.76
CA ILE A 80 15.55 -19.50 15.59
C ILE A 80 16.77 -18.80 16.21
N ILE A 81 16.96 -17.52 15.92
CA ILE A 81 18.20 -16.80 16.25
C ILE A 81 18.21 -16.36 17.71
N ARG A 82 17.11 -15.82 18.25
CA ARG A 82 17.04 -15.43 19.66
C ARG A 82 17.32 -16.58 20.64
N PRO A 83 16.73 -17.79 20.50
CA PRO A 83 17.06 -18.89 21.40
C PRO A 83 18.50 -19.40 21.22
N LEU A 84 19.07 -19.33 20.01
CA LEU A 84 20.49 -19.66 19.78
C LEU A 84 21.44 -18.68 20.48
N ILE A 85 21.12 -17.38 20.46
CA ILE A 85 21.89 -16.35 21.17
C ILE A 85 21.77 -16.55 22.68
N ALA A 86 20.56 -16.85 23.18
CA ALA A 86 20.32 -17.12 24.60
C ALA A 86 21.06 -18.38 25.10
N LEU A 87 21.42 -19.32 24.23
CA LEU A 87 22.18 -20.51 24.61
C LEU A 87 23.69 -20.25 24.73
N ILE A 88 24.21 -19.33 23.92
CA ILE A 88 25.66 -19.00 23.84
C ILE A 88 26.01 -17.83 24.78
N ALA A 89 25.06 -16.92 25.00
CA ALA A 89 25.10 -15.86 26.01
C ALA A 89 23.91 -16.07 26.97
N PRO A 90 24.03 -16.97 27.97
CA PRO A 90 22.94 -17.33 28.89
C PRO A 90 22.41 -16.17 29.73
N ASP A 91 23.14 -15.06 29.77
CA ASP A 91 22.78 -13.87 30.52
C ASP A 91 22.78 -12.65 29.58
N PRO A 92 21.62 -12.00 29.33
CA PRO A 92 21.57 -10.64 28.78
C PRO A 92 22.17 -9.57 29.73
N SER A 93 22.84 -10.01 30.80
CA SER A 93 23.35 -9.24 31.94
C SER A 93 24.85 -9.41 32.24
N VAL A 94 25.65 -10.09 31.40
CA VAL A 94 27.13 -10.07 31.54
C VAL A 94 27.71 -9.00 30.61
N GLY A 95 28.32 -7.92 31.07
CA GLY A 95 28.57 -7.46 32.41
C GLY A 95 29.10 -6.03 32.31
N LEU A 96 28.22 -5.07 32.54
CA LEU A 96 28.48 -3.72 33.05
C LEU A 96 27.09 -3.10 33.16
N MET A 97 26.46 -3.27 34.32
CA MET A 97 25.35 -2.42 34.70
C MET A 97 25.86 -0.99 34.89
N LEU A 98 26.16 -0.29 33.78
CA LEU A 98 26.12 1.17 33.73
C LEU A 98 24.63 1.58 33.66
N GLY A 99 23.87 1.25 34.71
CA GLY A 99 22.46 1.61 34.83
C GLY A 99 21.51 0.85 33.87
N PRO A 100 20.41 1.47 33.41
CA PRO A 100 19.25 0.81 32.78
C PRO A 100 19.44 0.39 31.30
N LEU A 101 20.66 0.06 30.87
CA LEU A 101 20.97 -0.25 29.47
C LEU A 101 21.09 -1.76 29.21
N ASP A 102 20.06 -2.35 28.59
CA ASP A 102 20.02 -3.75 28.15
C ASP A 102 20.82 -3.95 26.85
N LEU A 103 22.14 -4.14 26.96
CA LEU A 103 23.01 -4.43 25.80
C LEU A 103 22.54 -5.67 25.02
N GLY A 104 22.04 -6.69 25.71
CA GLY A 104 21.53 -7.91 25.06
C GLY A 104 20.35 -7.65 24.11
N ARG A 105 19.47 -6.70 24.46
CA ARG A 105 18.34 -6.30 23.60
C ARG A 105 18.82 -5.54 22.36
N VAL A 106 19.81 -4.67 22.53
CA VAL A 106 20.40 -3.89 21.44
C VAL A 106 21.14 -4.80 20.45
N VAL A 107 21.97 -5.73 20.93
CA VAL A 107 22.71 -6.68 20.07
C VAL A 107 21.74 -7.57 19.28
N SER A 108 20.68 -8.06 19.93
CA SER A 108 19.65 -8.87 19.26
C SER A 108 18.90 -8.07 18.18
N ALA A 109 18.56 -6.80 18.45
CA ALA A 109 17.92 -5.92 17.48
C ALA A 109 18.83 -5.60 16.29
N LEU A 110 20.13 -5.37 16.54
CA LEU A 110 21.13 -5.15 15.50
C LEU A 110 21.32 -6.40 14.61
N LEU A 111 21.32 -7.59 15.21
CA LEU A 111 21.37 -8.84 14.45
C LEU A 111 20.14 -9.03 13.56
N ASN A 112 18.94 -8.76 14.08
CA ASN A 112 17.70 -8.82 13.27
C ASN A 112 17.72 -7.81 12.11
N PHE A 113 18.20 -6.59 12.37
CA PHE A 113 18.36 -5.56 11.35
C PHE A 113 19.32 -6.02 10.25
N LEU A 114 20.48 -6.57 10.63
CA LEU A 114 21.48 -7.04 9.67
C LEU A 114 20.98 -8.22 8.83
N LEU A 115 20.27 -9.17 9.44
CA LEU A 115 19.63 -10.29 8.74
C LEU A 115 18.57 -9.80 7.75
N THR A 116 17.68 -8.91 8.18
CA THR A 116 16.64 -8.34 7.32
C THR A 116 17.25 -7.59 6.14
N ALA A 117 18.28 -6.77 6.38
CA ALA A 117 19.01 -6.08 5.32
C ALA A 117 19.70 -7.06 4.36
N ALA A 118 20.31 -8.13 4.87
CA ALA A 118 20.98 -9.15 4.05
C ALA A 118 20.00 -9.89 3.12
N VAL A 119 18.83 -10.29 3.63
CA VAL A 119 17.81 -10.98 2.84
C VAL A 119 17.24 -10.05 1.75
N ILE A 120 16.90 -8.80 2.10
CA ILE A 120 16.41 -7.80 1.13
C ILE A 120 17.47 -7.53 0.04
N PHE A 121 18.73 -7.39 0.43
CA PHE A 121 19.83 -7.14 -0.49
C PHE A 121 20.00 -8.30 -1.49
N LEU A 122 19.90 -9.54 -1.03
CA LEU A 122 20.07 -10.70 -1.89
C LEU A 122 18.87 -10.91 -2.82
N LEU A 123 17.64 -10.76 -2.32
CA LEU A 123 16.41 -11.03 -3.08
C LEU A 123 15.96 -9.88 -3.99
N ILE A 124 16.21 -8.62 -3.62
CA ILE A 124 15.72 -7.47 -4.39
C ILE A 124 16.87 -6.76 -5.09
N ILE A 125 17.93 -6.38 -4.36
CA ILE A 125 18.98 -5.51 -4.91
C ILE A 125 19.83 -6.23 -5.96
N LYS A 126 20.27 -7.47 -5.71
CA LYS A 126 21.06 -8.24 -6.70
C LYS A 126 20.33 -8.47 -8.02
N PRO A 127 19.08 -8.99 -8.07
CA PRO A 127 18.39 -9.19 -9.33
C PRO A 127 18.07 -7.86 -10.00
N MET A 128 17.66 -6.83 -9.24
CA MET A 128 17.34 -5.54 -9.83
C MET A 128 18.58 -4.89 -10.47
N ASN A 129 19.76 -4.98 -9.85
CA ASN A 129 21.03 -4.56 -10.44
C ASN A 129 21.41 -5.39 -11.67
N ALA A 130 21.06 -6.69 -11.71
CA ALA A 130 21.28 -7.55 -12.87
C ALA A 130 20.34 -7.22 -14.05
N TYR A 131 19.07 -6.91 -13.79
CA TYR A 131 18.11 -6.57 -14.83
C TYR A 131 18.34 -5.17 -15.44
N ARG A 132 18.79 -4.20 -14.64
CA ARG A 132 19.07 -2.83 -15.13
C ARG A 132 20.13 -2.80 -16.24
N ARG A 133 21.20 -3.59 -16.08
CA ARG A 133 22.28 -3.75 -17.09
C ARG A 133 21.79 -4.28 -18.44
N LYS A 134 20.69 -5.04 -18.48
CA LYS A 134 20.10 -5.54 -19.75
C LYS A 134 19.24 -4.49 -20.45
N GLN A 135 18.64 -3.56 -19.71
CA GLN A 135 17.86 -2.48 -20.31
C GLN A 135 18.78 -1.40 -20.89
N GLU A 136 19.88 -1.09 -20.19
CA GLU A 136 20.89 -0.13 -20.67
C GLU A 136 21.49 -0.53 -22.03
N ARG A 137 21.69 -1.84 -22.27
CA ARG A 137 22.17 -2.37 -23.57
C ARG A 137 21.13 -2.23 -24.69
N ARG A 138 19.86 -2.57 -24.44
CA ARG A 138 18.77 -2.42 -25.43
C ARG A 138 18.51 -0.96 -25.83
N ASN A 139 18.57 -0.05 -24.87
CA ASN A 139 18.33 1.37 -25.14
C ASN A 139 19.50 2.00 -25.94
N ALA A 140 20.73 1.54 -25.72
CA ALA A 140 21.89 1.96 -26.51
C ALA A 140 21.83 1.48 -27.98
N GLU A 141 21.35 0.25 -28.20
CA GLU A 141 21.20 -0.34 -29.55
C GLU A 141 20.06 0.26 -30.38
N THR A 142 19.07 0.89 -29.74
CA THR A 142 17.92 1.51 -30.43
C THR A 142 18.19 2.97 -30.82
N SER A 143 19.33 3.53 -30.40
CA SER A 143 19.69 4.94 -30.59
C SER A 143 20.80 5.16 -31.63
N THR A 144 21.23 4.10 -32.33
CA THR A 144 22.21 4.12 -33.44
C THR A 144 21.52 3.63 -34.71
#